data_AF-H2M827-F1
#
_entry.id   AF-H2M827-F1
#
_cell.length_a   1.000
_cell.length_b   1.000
_cell.length_c   1.000
_cell.angle_alpha   90.00
_cell.angle_beta   90.00
_cell.angle_gamma   90.00
#
_symmetry.space_group_name_H-M   'P 1'
#
loop_
_entity.id
_entity.type
_entity.pdbx_description
1 polymer ?
#
loop_
_entity_poly.entity_id
_entity_poly.type
_entity_poly.pdbx_seq_one_letter_code
_entity_poly.pdbx_strand_id
1 'polypeptide(L)'
;MCNLKLVCLVMCFSCTEARIWAWMLNMPHSPPKEEAKALREDPPEPPRTHTVMCDHNRACGRGFSCDRHFGLCVPLRGEGHYCRRDAQCVRGLSCMFGKCHRSIPNGREGARCKVDRHCGASMCCARHHGEQVCKRRLLHGESCYIPDGGLAFSINQICPCDEGLLCTENSRLRERDFIYHPARTSWTCQAPKS
;
A
#
# COMPACT_ATOMS: atom_id res chain seq x y z
N MET A 1 13.10 -64.64 7.74
CA MET A 1 13.83 -63.43 8.18
C MET A 1 13.16 -62.22 7.55
N CYS A 2 12.27 -61.58 8.31
CA CYS A 2 11.41 -60.49 7.83
C CYS A 2 12.19 -59.18 7.88
N ASN A 3 12.27 -58.47 6.74
CA ASN A 3 13.09 -57.28 6.58
C ASN A 3 12.51 -56.08 7.36
N LEU A 4 12.95 -55.94 8.61
CA LEU A 4 12.58 -54.86 9.55
C LEU A 4 12.80 -53.45 8.97
N LYS A 5 13.69 -53.29 7.98
CA LYS A 5 13.93 -52.00 7.30
C LYS A 5 12.81 -51.60 6.33
N LEU A 6 12.07 -52.56 5.76
CA LEU A 6 10.98 -52.26 4.81
C LEU A 6 9.72 -51.79 5.55
N VAL A 7 9.45 -52.34 6.74
CA VAL A 7 8.30 -51.96 7.58
C VAL A 7 8.44 -50.53 8.12
N CYS A 8 9.66 -50.10 8.47
CA CYS A 8 9.90 -48.72 8.93
C CYS A 8 9.69 -47.66 7.82
N LEU A 9 10.01 -47.98 6.56
CA LEU A 9 9.85 -47.04 5.44
C LEU A 9 8.39 -46.80 5.06
N VAL A 10 7.53 -47.82 5.21
CA VAL A 10 6.09 -47.71 4.89
C VAL A 10 5.33 -46.95 5.98
N MET A 11 5.71 -47.06 7.25
CA MET A 11 5.09 -46.29 8.35
C MET A 11 5.50 -44.80 8.37
N CYS A 12 6.55 -44.40 7.64
CA CYS A 12 6.91 -42.99 7.50
C CYS A 12 6.08 -42.24 6.44
N PHE A 13 5.53 -42.94 5.43
CA PHE A 13 4.75 -42.29 4.37
C PHE A 13 3.32 -41.94 4.79
N SER A 14 2.74 -42.65 5.75
CA SER A 14 1.36 -42.40 6.22
C SER A 14 1.22 -41.23 7.21
N CYS A 15 2.33 -40.62 7.64
CA CYS A 15 2.33 -39.51 8.59
C CYS A 15 2.58 -38.13 7.96
N THR A 16 2.76 -38.05 6.64
CA THR A 16 3.11 -36.80 5.95
C THR A 16 1.95 -36.15 5.18
N GLU A 17 0.80 -36.82 5.04
CA GLU A 17 -0.37 -36.30 4.32
C GLU A 17 -1.59 -36.08 5.24
N ALA A 18 -1.42 -35.27 6.29
CA ALA A 18 -2.54 -34.76 7.08
C ALA A 18 -2.23 -33.46 7.86
N ARG A 19 -1.33 -32.59 7.36
CA ARG A 19 -0.98 -31.34 8.07
C ARG A 19 -0.80 -30.11 7.18
N ILE A 20 -1.50 -30.08 6.06
CA ILE A 20 -1.77 -28.84 5.33
C ILE A 20 -3.30 -28.70 5.40
N TRP A 21 -3.82 -27.52 5.75
CA TRP A 21 -5.26 -27.14 5.86
C TRP A 21 -5.87 -26.85 7.25
N ALA A 22 -5.10 -26.73 8.33
CA ALA A 22 -5.66 -26.22 9.60
C ALA A 22 -5.26 -24.77 9.97
N TRP A 23 -4.28 -24.16 9.29
CA TRP A 23 -3.79 -22.82 9.65
C TRP A 23 -4.38 -21.67 8.83
N MET A 24 -5.03 -21.95 7.69
CA MET A 24 -5.64 -20.89 6.87
C MET A 24 -6.99 -20.38 7.39
N LEU A 25 -7.62 -21.08 8.34
CA LEU A 25 -8.95 -20.72 8.87
C LEU A 25 -8.93 -20.26 10.34
N ASN A 26 -7.76 -20.20 10.99
CA ASN A 26 -7.66 -19.69 12.36
C ASN A 26 -6.49 -18.71 12.49
N MET A 27 -6.60 -17.56 11.83
CA MET A 27 -5.85 -16.38 12.24
C MET A 27 -6.67 -15.62 13.29
N PRO A 28 -6.40 -15.76 14.59
CA PRO A 28 -6.78 -14.73 15.53
C PRO A 28 -5.94 -13.49 15.18
N HIS A 29 -6.61 -12.40 14.79
CA HIS A 29 -5.98 -11.08 14.77
C HIS A 29 -5.50 -10.76 16.19
N SER A 30 -4.27 -11.14 16.48
CA SER A 30 -3.56 -10.73 17.69
C SER A 30 -2.97 -9.35 17.40
N PRO A 31 -3.35 -8.29 18.13
CA PRO A 31 -2.61 -7.05 18.07
C PRO A 31 -1.18 -7.30 18.58
N PRO A 32 -0.19 -6.49 18.17
CA PRO A 32 1.21 -6.72 18.56
C PRO A 32 1.35 -6.70 20.09
N LYS A 33 2.07 -7.69 20.63
CA LYS A 33 2.44 -7.76 22.05
C LYS A 33 3.41 -6.63 22.40
N GLU A 34 3.07 -5.90 23.44
CA GLU A 34 3.84 -4.80 24.01
C GLU A 34 4.42 -5.27 25.36
N GLU A 35 5.71 -5.57 25.43
CA GLU A 35 6.47 -5.83 26.67
C GLU A 35 7.94 -5.38 26.42
N ALA A 36 8.66 -4.63 27.26
CA ALA A 36 8.47 -4.26 28.66
C ALA A 36 9.22 -2.96 29.05
N LYS A 37 8.52 -2.13 29.86
CA LYS A 37 8.91 -1.33 31.05
C LYS A 37 10.14 -0.38 31.02
N ALA A 38 9.86 0.92 31.14
CA ALA A 38 10.53 1.80 32.11
C ALA A 38 9.66 3.03 32.48
N LEU A 39 9.57 3.28 33.79
CA LEU A 39 9.07 4.44 34.51
C LEU A 39 7.57 4.80 34.41
N ARG A 40 6.96 4.86 35.58
CA ARG A 40 5.55 5.12 35.87
C ARG A 40 5.26 6.61 35.69
N GLU A 41 4.82 7.01 34.50
CA GLU A 41 3.94 8.16 34.33
C GLU A 41 2.50 7.68 34.32
N ASP A 42 1.60 8.47 34.92
CA ASP A 42 0.16 8.19 34.95
C ASP A 42 -0.36 7.89 33.54
N PRO A 43 -1.25 6.90 33.36
CA PRO A 43 -1.81 6.59 32.05
C PRO A 43 -2.58 7.82 31.55
N PRO A 44 -2.38 8.27 30.29
CA PRO A 44 -3.25 9.27 29.71
C PRO A 44 -4.68 8.69 29.75
N GLU A 45 -5.61 9.42 30.38
CA GLU A 45 -7.04 9.08 30.38
C GLU A 45 -7.42 8.60 28.97
N PRO A 46 -8.10 7.44 28.81
CA PRO A 46 -8.61 7.05 27.51
C PRO A 46 -9.43 8.23 26.99
N PRO A 47 -9.14 8.72 25.78
CA PRO A 47 -9.77 9.94 25.31
C PRO A 47 -11.27 9.74 25.36
N ARG A 48 -11.94 10.53 26.19
CA ARG A 48 -13.36 10.39 26.49
C ARG A 48 -14.11 10.31 25.18
N THR A 49 -14.56 9.11 24.83
CA THR A 49 -15.45 8.92 23.70
C THR A 49 -16.71 9.65 24.08
N HIS A 50 -16.90 10.86 23.56
CA HIS A 50 -18.15 11.55 23.73
C HIS A 50 -19.19 10.67 23.02
N THR A 51 -20.02 9.98 23.81
CA THR A 51 -21.18 9.16 23.39
C THR A 51 -22.29 10.02 22.76
N VAL A 52 -21.90 11.12 22.13
CA VAL A 52 -22.76 11.94 21.30
C VAL A 52 -22.86 11.23 19.97
N MET A 53 -24.08 10.81 19.65
CA MET A 53 -24.38 10.31 18.32
C MET A 53 -24.23 11.43 17.30
N CYS A 54 -23.71 11.12 16.13
CA CYS A 54 -23.47 12.07 15.07
C CYS A 54 -23.65 11.46 13.68
N ASP A 55 -23.99 12.30 12.71
CA ASP A 55 -24.06 11.99 11.27
C ASP A 55 -23.00 12.78 10.46
N HIS A 56 -22.60 13.95 10.97
CA HIS A 56 -21.62 14.84 10.36
C HIS A 56 -20.71 15.51 11.40
N ASN A 57 -19.54 16.00 10.96
CA ASN A 57 -18.52 16.55 11.86
C ASN A 57 -18.98 17.77 12.66
N ARG A 58 -19.91 18.57 12.13
CA ARG A 58 -20.42 19.78 12.82
C ARG A 58 -21.25 19.45 14.07
N ALA A 59 -21.74 18.22 14.19
CA ALA A 59 -22.43 17.74 15.38
C ALA A 59 -21.46 17.45 16.53
N CYS A 60 -20.17 17.33 16.21
CA CYS A 60 -19.11 17.12 17.19
C CYS A 60 -18.49 18.47 17.61
N GLY A 61 -18.10 18.57 18.87
CA GLY A 61 -17.40 19.74 19.40
C GLY A 61 -16.00 19.92 18.81
N ARG A 62 -15.36 21.04 19.14
CA ARG A 62 -13.96 21.32 18.75
C ARG A 62 -13.04 20.19 19.24
N GLY A 63 -12.12 19.75 18.38
CA GLY A 63 -11.20 18.65 18.69
C GLY A 63 -11.76 17.25 18.40
N PHE A 64 -12.98 17.15 17.88
CA PHE A 64 -13.63 15.89 17.52
C PHE A 64 -14.08 15.88 16.06
N SER A 65 -14.23 14.68 15.52
CA SER A 65 -14.80 14.41 14.20
C SER A 65 -15.87 13.33 14.32
N CYS A 66 -16.87 13.37 13.45
CA CYS A 66 -17.89 12.35 13.49
C CYS A 66 -17.39 11.10 12.80
N ASP A 67 -17.29 9.97 13.48
CA ASP A 67 -17.07 8.69 12.83
C ASP A 67 -18.37 8.16 12.24
N ARG A 68 -18.57 8.38 10.93
CA ARG A 68 -19.83 8.01 10.25
C ARG A 68 -20.14 6.52 10.24
N HIS A 69 -19.16 5.66 10.48
CA HIS A 69 -19.41 4.22 10.49
C HIS A 69 -20.06 3.79 11.80
N PHE A 70 -19.61 4.35 12.91
CA PHE A 70 -20.16 4.06 14.24
C PHE A 70 -21.20 5.10 14.69
N GLY A 71 -21.30 6.23 14.00
CA GLY A 71 -22.16 7.36 14.36
C GLY A 71 -21.73 8.04 15.67
N LEU A 72 -20.43 8.09 15.99
CA LEU A 72 -19.92 8.60 17.27
C LEU A 72 -18.87 9.69 17.07
N CYS A 73 -18.87 10.69 17.95
CA CYS A 73 -17.82 11.70 17.97
C CYS A 73 -16.52 11.14 18.53
N VAL A 74 -15.47 11.11 17.70
CA VAL A 74 -14.13 10.61 18.05
C VAL A 74 -13.11 11.75 18.02
N PRO A 75 -12.07 11.72 18.87
CA PRO A 75 -11.01 12.72 18.85
C PRO A 75 -10.34 12.82 17.48
N LEU A 76 -9.84 14.02 17.15
CA LEU A 76 -8.94 14.21 16.02
C LEU A 76 -7.63 13.46 16.24
N ARG A 77 -7.00 13.03 15.14
CA ARG A 77 -5.86 12.12 15.12
C ARG A 77 -4.61 12.86 14.65
N GLY A 78 -3.49 12.58 15.30
CA GLY A 78 -2.17 13.11 14.95
C GLY A 78 -1.54 12.40 13.74
N GLU A 79 -0.37 12.86 13.32
CA GLU A 79 0.41 12.26 12.23
C GLU A 79 0.71 10.76 12.51
N GLY A 80 0.63 9.91 11.49
CA GLY A 80 0.87 8.47 11.58
C GLY A 80 -0.30 7.63 12.12
N HIS A 81 -1.28 8.25 12.79
CA HIS A 81 -2.47 7.52 13.25
C HIS A 81 -3.38 7.13 12.10
N TYR A 82 -3.99 5.95 12.19
CA TYR A 82 -4.96 5.49 11.20
C TYR A 82 -6.11 6.48 11.05
N CYS A 83 -6.66 6.62 9.87
CA CYS A 83 -7.81 7.47 9.58
C CYS A 83 -8.60 6.90 8.41
N ARG A 84 -9.84 7.37 8.26
CA ARG A 84 -10.70 7.06 7.11
C ARG A 84 -10.98 8.28 6.25
N ARG A 85 -10.90 9.48 6.82
CA ARG A 85 -11.19 10.75 6.14
C ARG A 85 -10.32 11.86 6.71
N ASP A 86 -10.03 12.86 5.89
CA ASP A 86 -9.23 14.04 6.27
C ASP A 86 -9.73 14.72 7.54
N ALA A 87 -11.06 14.80 7.69
CA ALA A 87 -11.67 15.45 8.85
C ALA A 87 -11.41 14.74 10.19
N GLN A 88 -10.87 13.52 10.19
CA GLN A 88 -10.43 12.83 11.40
C GLN A 88 -9.02 13.24 11.82
N CYS A 89 -8.27 13.93 10.98
CA CYS A 89 -6.91 14.36 11.28
C CYS A 89 -6.92 15.79 11.85
N VAL A 90 -5.92 16.11 12.68
CA VAL A 90 -5.71 17.49 13.15
C VAL A 90 -5.37 18.42 11.97
N ARG A 91 -5.54 19.73 12.18
CA ARG A 91 -5.29 20.75 11.15
C ARG A 91 -3.88 20.64 10.57
N GLY A 92 -3.76 20.75 9.24
CA GLY A 92 -2.49 20.64 8.51
C GLY A 92 -2.13 19.21 8.10
N LEU A 93 -2.95 18.23 8.50
CA LEU A 93 -2.83 16.85 8.06
C LEU A 93 -4.02 16.46 7.17
N SER A 94 -3.78 15.49 6.31
CA SER A 94 -4.78 14.83 5.47
C SER A 94 -4.67 13.32 5.64
N CYS A 95 -5.80 12.63 5.50
CA CYS A 95 -5.84 11.19 5.50
C CYS A 95 -5.37 10.68 4.14
N MET A 96 -4.16 10.10 4.10
CA MET A 96 -3.57 9.52 2.90
C MET A 96 -3.13 8.10 3.21
N PHE A 97 -3.41 7.15 2.32
CA PHE A 97 -3.01 5.75 2.49
C PHE A 97 -3.47 5.12 3.82
N GLY A 98 -4.60 5.60 4.36
CA GLY A 98 -5.20 5.13 5.61
C GLY A 98 -4.59 5.70 6.89
N LYS A 99 -3.66 6.66 6.81
CA LYS A 99 -3.06 7.34 7.98
C LYS A 99 -3.05 8.85 7.82
N CYS A 100 -2.99 9.58 8.93
CA CYS A 100 -2.85 11.03 8.88
C CYS A 100 -1.41 11.39 8.49
N HIS A 101 -1.25 12.11 7.40
CA HIS A 101 0.04 12.59 6.89
C HIS A 101 0.00 14.11 6.75
N ARG A 102 1.17 14.75 6.77
CA ARG A 102 1.27 16.17 6.43
C ARG A 102 0.68 16.43 5.06
N SER A 103 -0.17 17.44 4.97
CA SER A 103 -0.75 17.84 3.69
C SER A 103 0.34 18.38 2.77
N ILE A 104 0.47 17.77 1.61
CA ILE A 104 1.43 18.20 0.59
C ILE A 104 0.76 19.29 -0.27
N PRO A 105 1.42 20.45 -0.47
CA PRO A 105 0.88 21.52 -1.32
C PRO A 105 0.58 21.02 -2.74
N ASN A 106 -0.53 21.51 -3.32
CA ASN A 106 -0.92 21.19 -4.70
C ASN A 106 0.24 21.44 -5.69
N GLY A 107 0.30 20.65 -6.75
CA GLY A 107 1.35 20.76 -7.77
C GLY A 107 2.67 20.08 -7.42
N ARG A 108 2.84 19.58 -6.19
CA ARG A 108 4.07 18.89 -5.75
C ARG A 108 3.89 17.38 -5.80
N GLU A 109 5.01 16.66 -5.88
CA GLU A 109 5.02 15.21 -5.80
C GLU A 109 4.40 14.71 -4.48
N GLY A 110 3.52 13.71 -4.59
CA GLY A 110 2.71 13.19 -3.49
C GLY A 110 1.43 13.98 -3.19
N ALA A 111 1.23 15.18 -3.77
CA ALA A 111 0.00 15.94 -3.57
C ALA A 111 -1.21 15.25 -4.20
N ARG A 112 -2.37 15.34 -3.55
CA ARG A 112 -3.61 14.76 -4.07
C ARG A 112 -4.03 15.46 -5.37
N CYS A 113 -4.37 14.68 -6.39
CA CYS A 113 -4.73 15.19 -7.71
C CYS A 113 -6.01 14.55 -8.23
N LYS A 114 -6.57 15.14 -9.30
CA LYS A 114 -7.70 14.56 -10.05
C LYS A 114 -7.37 14.37 -11.53
N VAL A 115 -6.47 15.20 -12.04
CA VAL A 115 -6.04 15.26 -13.44
C VAL A 115 -4.60 15.79 -13.46
N ASP A 116 -3.85 15.48 -14.51
CA ASP A 116 -2.42 15.83 -14.66
C ASP A 116 -2.15 17.33 -14.48
N ARG A 117 -3.04 18.20 -14.94
CA ARG A 117 -2.90 19.67 -14.79
C ARG A 117 -2.90 20.18 -13.34
N HIS A 118 -3.24 19.34 -12.36
CA HIS A 118 -3.11 19.70 -10.93
C HIS A 118 -1.69 19.46 -10.39
N CYS A 119 -0.83 18.82 -11.20
CA CYS A 119 0.55 18.51 -10.88
C CYS A 119 1.51 19.47 -11.62
N GLY A 120 2.78 19.50 -11.23
CA GLY A 120 3.79 20.33 -11.91
C GLY A 120 4.14 19.84 -13.32
N ALA A 121 4.86 20.65 -14.08
CA ALA A 121 5.46 20.24 -15.34
C ALA A 121 6.38 19.02 -15.11
N SER A 122 6.31 18.00 -15.96
CA SER A 122 6.95 16.68 -15.77
C SER A 122 6.36 15.77 -14.69
N MET A 123 5.11 15.97 -14.28
CA MET A 123 4.38 15.06 -13.41
C MET A 123 3.11 14.50 -14.10
N CYS A 124 2.54 13.46 -13.51
CA CYS A 124 1.22 12.95 -13.87
C CYS A 124 0.38 12.70 -12.61
N CYS A 125 -0.94 12.65 -12.78
CA CYS A 125 -1.86 12.24 -11.74
C CYS A 125 -2.11 10.73 -11.82
N ALA A 126 -1.59 9.99 -10.85
CA ALA A 126 -1.64 8.52 -10.87
C ALA A 126 -1.97 7.95 -9.49
N ARG A 127 -2.56 6.75 -9.47
CA ARG A 127 -2.87 6.05 -8.22
C ARG A 127 -1.61 5.52 -7.53
N HIS A 128 -1.55 5.71 -6.23
CA HIS A 128 -0.59 5.08 -5.33
C HIS A 128 -1.37 4.57 -4.11
N HIS A 129 -1.32 3.26 -3.86
CA HIS A 129 -2.09 2.61 -2.80
C HIS A 129 -3.58 3.00 -2.81
N GLY A 130 -4.17 3.10 -4.00
CA GLY A 130 -5.58 3.45 -4.21
C GLY A 130 -5.91 4.95 -4.18
N GLU A 131 -4.98 5.81 -3.77
CA GLU A 131 -5.17 7.27 -3.73
C GLU A 131 -4.55 7.94 -4.96
N GLN A 132 -5.24 8.95 -5.54
CA GLN A 132 -4.71 9.71 -6.68
C GLN A 132 -3.76 10.81 -6.21
N VAL A 133 -2.49 10.70 -6.62
CA VAL A 133 -1.43 11.63 -6.23
C VAL A 133 -0.57 12.02 -7.43
N CYS A 134 0.04 13.20 -7.35
CA CYS A 134 1.03 13.65 -8.32
C CYS A 134 2.29 12.80 -8.17
N LYS A 135 2.74 12.20 -9.26
CA LYS A 135 3.99 11.44 -9.34
C LYS A 135 4.83 12.00 -10.49
N ARG A 136 6.14 11.90 -10.40
CA ARG A 136 7.01 12.28 -11.53
C ARG A 136 6.79 11.37 -12.74
N ARG A 137 6.92 11.94 -13.95
CA ARG A 137 7.03 11.19 -15.20
C ARG A 137 8.37 10.44 -15.24
N LEU A 138 8.41 9.35 -16.01
CA LEU A 138 9.60 8.51 -16.10
C LEU A 138 10.62 9.08 -17.08
N LEU A 139 11.86 9.21 -16.63
CA LEU A 139 12.98 9.71 -17.42
C LEU A 139 13.54 8.64 -18.36
N HIS A 140 14.38 9.05 -19.30
CA HIS A 140 15.04 8.15 -20.23
C HIS A 140 15.79 7.01 -19.49
N GLY A 141 15.59 5.77 -19.93
CA GLY A 141 16.19 4.58 -19.36
C GLY A 141 15.52 4.05 -18.09
N GLU A 142 14.58 4.80 -17.49
CA GLU A 142 13.82 4.30 -16.35
C GLU A 142 12.86 3.19 -16.78
N SER A 143 12.71 2.19 -15.91
CA SER A 143 11.82 1.07 -16.14
C SER A 143 10.37 1.55 -16.20
N CYS A 144 9.70 1.22 -17.29
CA CYS A 144 8.29 1.46 -17.47
C CYS A 144 7.59 0.11 -17.62
N TYR A 145 6.29 0.04 -17.30
CA TYR A 145 5.49 -1.16 -17.52
C TYR A 145 4.06 -0.74 -17.79
N ILE A 146 3.53 -1.15 -18.93
CA ILE A 146 2.13 -0.92 -19.32
C ILE A 146 1.45 -2.28 -19.18
N PRO A 147 0.77 -2.58 -18.05
CA PRO A 147 -0.02 -3.79 -17.95
C PRO A 147 -1.18 -3.75 -18.95
N ASP A 148 -1.53 -4.91 -19.51
CA ASP A 148 -2.70 -5.07 -20.38
C ASP A 148 -4.02 -4.71 -19.66
N GLY A 149 -4.02 -4.70 -18.32
CA GLY A 149 -5.13 -4.24 -17.48
C GLY A 149 -5.22 -4.96 -16.12
N GLY A 150 -6.42 -4.98 -15.53
CA GLY A 150 -6.73 -5.72 -14.31
C GLY A 150 -6.46 -4.98 -12.99
N LEU A 151 -6.62 -5.70 -11.87
CA LEU A 151 -6.49 -5.15 -10.51
C LEU A 151 -5.08 -4.60 -10.21
N ALA A 152 -4.04 -5.13 -10.86
CA ALA A 152 -2.68 -4.63 -10.71
C ALA A 152 -2.55 -3.16 -11.15
N PHE A 153 -3.32 -2.75 -12.17
CA PHE A 153 -3.34 -1.38 -12.68
C PHE A 153 -4.26 -0.44 -11.88
N SER A 154 -5.24 -0.98 -11.14
CA SER A 154 -6.25 -0.15 -10.45
C SER A 154 -5.77 0.40 -9.10
N ILE A 155 -4.78 -0.22 -8.45
CA ILE A 155 -4.29 0.20 -7.12
C ILE A 155 -3.03 1.07 -7.25
N ASN A 156 -2.10 0.69 -8.13
CA ASN A 156 -0.84 1.37 -8.34
C ASN A 156 -0.61 1.62 -9.81
N GLN A 157 -0.63 2.88 -10.20
CA GLN A 157 -0.38 3.32 -11.57
C GLN A 157 1.01 3.92 -11.67
N ILE A 158 1.69 3.61 -12.77
CA ILE A 158 2.97 4.21 -13.13
C ILE A 158 2.68 5.40 -14.04
N CYS A 159 3.42 6.50 -13.89
CA CYS A 159 3.29 7.62 -14.83
C CYS A 159 3.80 7.23 -16.22
N PRO A 160 3.30 7.88 -17.28
CA PRO A 160 3.92 7.77 -18.59
C PRO A 160 5.38 8.27 -18.54
N CYS A 161 6.13 7.89 -19.58
CA CYS A 161 7.42 8.50 -19.84
C CYS A 161 7.28 10.02 -20.02
N ASP A 162 8.39 10.71 -19.80
CA ASP A 162 8.45 12.16 -20.00
C ASP A 162 8.26 12.53 -21.47
N GLU A 163 8.04 13.82 -21.75
CA GLU A 163 7.75 14.29 -23.10
C GLU A 163 8.78 13.81 -24.13
N GLY A 164 8.30 13.30 -25.26
CA GLY A 164 9.14 12.78 -26.34
C GLY A 164 9.72 11.38 -26.12
N LEU A 165 9.39 10.71 -25.01
CA LEU A 165 9.82 9.34 -24.74
C LEU A 165 8.66 8.35 -24.86
N LEU A 166 8.97 7.13 -25.32
CA LEU A 166 8.04 6.01 -25.41
C LEU A 166 8.53 4.84 -24.56
N CYS A 167 7.59 4.14 -23.92
CA CYS A 167 7.89 2.91 -23.20
C CYS A 167 8.09 1.78 -24.21
N THR A 168 9.34 1.33 -24.38
CA THR A 168 9.70 0.32 -25.38
C THR A 168 10.41 -0.86 -24.73
N GLU A 169 10.21 -2.04 -25.32
CA GLU A 169 10.93 -3.24 -24.92
C GLU A 169 12.40 -3.14 -25.35
N ASN A 170 13.31 -3.26 -24.39
CA ASN A 170 14.73 -3.40 -24.65
C ASN A 170 15.07 -4.88 -24.82
N SER A 171 14.73 -5.46 -25.98
CA SER A 171 15.15 -6.81 -26.35
C SER A 171 16.63 -6.80 -26.73
N ARG A 172 17.53 -6.58 -25.77
CA ARG A 172 18.92 -7.02 -25.97
C ARG A 172 18.90 -8.53 -25.96
N LEU A 173 18.82 -9.14 -27.15
CA LEU A 173 19.24 -10.52 -27.38
C LEU A 173 20.71 -10.58 -26.96
N ARG A 174 20.94 -10.86 -25.68
CA ARG A 174 22.27 -11.13 -25.18
C ARG A 174 22.53 -12.56 -25.62
N GLU A 175 23.30 -12.75 -26.70
CA GLU A 175 23.96 -14.03 -26.96
C GLU A 175 24.77 -14.35 -25.70
N ARG A 176 24.22 -15.21 -24.84
CA ARG A 176 24.87 -15.79 -23.68
C ARG A 176 24.46 -17.23 -23.63
N ASP A 177 25.45 -18.07 -23.89
CA ASP A 177 25.62 -19.47 -23.51
C ASP A 177 24.37 -20.13 -22.93
N PHE A 178 23.75 -21.03 -23.70
CA PHE A 178 22.91 -22.21 -23.37
C PHE A 178 22.39 -22.42 -21.93
N ILE A 179 22.03 -21.37 -21.21
CA ILE A 179 21.37 -21.40 -19.91
C ILE A 179 20.01 -20.77 -20.14
N TYR A 180 18.96 -21.57 -19.97
CA TYR A 180 17.58 -21.10 -20.07
C TYR A 180 17.29 -20.14 -18.91
N HIS A 181 17.66 -18.87 -19.10
CA HIS A 181 17.12 -17.78 -18.32
C HIS A 181 15.83 -17.34 -19.01
N PRO A 182 14.66 -17.31 -18.33
CA PRO A 182 13.47 -16.73 -18.91
C PRO A 182 13.82 -15.30 -19.36
N ALA A 183 13.57 -15.01 -20.64
CA ALA A 183 13.90 -13.73 -21.24
C ALA A 183 13.28 -12.61 -20.38
N ARG A 184 14.12 -11.86 -19.68
CA ARG A 184 13.66 -10.76 -18.83
C ARG A 184 13.40 -9.58 -19.76
N THR A 185 12.17 -9.51 -20.28
CA THR A 185 11.70 -8.40 -21.10
C THR A 185 11.78 -7.12 -20.25
N SER A 186 12.82 -6.31 -20.50
CA SER A 186 13.02 -5.05 -19.77
C SER A 186 12.44 -3.91 -20.58
N TRP A 187 11.35 -3.32 -20.10
CA TRP A 187 10.72 -2.16 -20.73
C TRP A 187 11.29 -0.87 -20.13
N THR A 188 11.68 0.07 -20.98
CA THR A 188 12.31 1.32 -20.56
C THR A 188 11.82 2.50 -21.39
N CYS A 189 11.84 3.71 -20.83
CA CYS A 189 11.55 4.92 -21.59
C CYS A 189 12.71 5.25 -22.55
N GLN A 190 12.44 5.28 -23.85
CA GLN A 190 13.43 5.53 -24.90
C GLN A 190 12.92 6.58 -25.89
N ALA A 191 13.83 7.23 -26.60
CA ALA A 191 13.45 8.04 -27.76
C ALA A 191 12.81 7.13 -28.84
N PRO A 192 11.81 7.63 -29.60
CA PRO A 192 11.25 6.91 -30.73
C PRO A 192 12.36 6.52 -31.71
N LYS A 193 12.33 5.28 -32.21
CA LYS A 193 13.23 4.86 -33.29
C LYS A 193 12.76 5.56 -34.58
N SER A 194 13.67 6.26 -35.24
CA SER A 194 13.46 6.88 -36.57
C SER A 194 13.32 5.84 -37.66
#